data_AF-A0A260YTH1-F1
#
_entry.id   AF-A0A260YTH1-F1
#
_cell.length_a   1.000
_cell.length_b   1.000
_cell.length_c   1.000
_cell.angle_alpha   90.00
_cell.angle_beta   90.00
_cell.angle_gamma   90.00
#
_symmetry.space_group_name_H-M   'P 1'
#
loop_
_entity.id
_entity.type
_entity.pdbx_description
1 polymer ?
#
loop_
_entity_poly.entity_id
_entity_poly.type
_entity_poly.pdbx_seq_one_letter_code
_entity_poly.pdbx_strand_id
1 'polypeptide(L)'
;STPVGPSCAAPYTGRIVTVFELNAVQPEIQDVVTFVSSNLYNSANYDFSGITQAINVPYPDTDLSAQYIQNFGDSKSLADLQSNIDTLLSNAVLSTNPTVSDGLAWLRINREPPAAGSNAVIIV
;
A
#
# COMPACT_ATOMS: atom_id res chain seq x y z
N SER A 1 -8.42 -24.65 -9.16
CA SER A 1 -7.04 -24.84 -8.67
C SER A 1 -6.57 -23.52 -8.09
N THR A 2 -6.22 -23.48 -6.80
CA THR A 2 -5.59 -22.31 -6.18
C THR A 2 -4.15 -22.21 -6.67
N PRO A 3 -3.69 -21.06 -7.18
CA PRO A 3 -2.28 -20.89 -7.49
C PRO A 3 -1.50 -20.89 -6.18
N VAL A 4 -0.70 -21.93 -5.95
CA VAL A 4 0.28 -21.94 -4.87
C VAL A 4 1.54 -21.29 -5.43
N GLY A 5 1.66 -19.97 -5.23
CA GLY A 5 2.93 -19.29 -5.41
C GLY A 5 3.98 -19.91 -4.46
N PRO A 6 5.29 -19.76 -4.76
CA PRO A 6 6.34 -20.30 -3.91
C PRO A 6 6.14 -19.78 -2.47
N SER A 7 5.97 -20.70 -1.52
CA SER A 7 5.80 -20.33 -0.11
C SER A 7 7.12 -19.72 0.38
N CYS A 8 7.08 -18.44 0.78
CA CYS A 8 8.18 -17.85 1.54
C CYS A 8 8.48 -18.74 2.76
N ALA A 9 9.73 -19.18 2.91
CA ALA A 9 10.14 -20.06 4.02
C ALA A 9 9.91 -19.41 5.40
N ALA A 10 9.74 -18.09 5.44
CA ALA A 10 9.15 -17.34 6.54
C ALA A 10 8.45 -16.09 5.97
N PRO A 11 7.14 -15.86 6.23
CA PRO A 11 6.50 -14.60 5.91
C PRO A 11 7.20 -13.43 6.61
N TYR A 12 7.29 -12.30 5.92
CA TYR A 12 7.77 -11.07 6.50
C TYR A 12 6.83 -10.61 7.62
N THR A 13 7.40 -10.25 8.77
CA THR A 13 6.68 -9.68 9.91
C THR A 13 7.24 -8.30 10.22
N GLY A 14 6.35 -7.31 10.30
CA GLY A 14 6.74 -5.91 10.48
C GLY A 14 5.84 -4.97 9.69
N ARG A 15 6.42 -3.91 9.14
CA ARG A 15 5.67 -2.85 8.44
C ARG A 15 5.84 -2.94 6.93
N ILE A 16 4.73 -3.13 6.23
CA ILE A 16 4.67 -3.13 4.78
C ILE A 16 4.09 -1.79 4.31
N VAL A 17 4.76 -1.17 3.35
CA VAL A 17 4.26 0.02 2.68
C VAL A 17 4.19 -0.27 1.20
N THR A 18 3.01 -0.10 0.61
CA THR A 18 2.82 -0.18 -0.84
C THR A 18 2.72 1.24 -1.39
N VAL A 19 3.61 1.59 -2.31
CA VAL A 19 3.65 2.88 -3.00
C VAL A 19 3.29 2.64 -4.45
N PHE A 20 2.24 3.28 -4.95
CA PHE A 20 1.76 3.02 -6.32
C PHE A 20 1.06 4.24 -6.90
N GLU A 21 1.04 4.29 -8.22
CA GLU A 21 0.37 5.35 -8.97
C GLU A 21 -1.12 5.32 -8.66
N LEU A 22 -1.69 6.49 -8.38
CA LEU A 22 -3.13 6.61 -8.26
C LEU A 22 -3.64 7.81 -9.03
N ASN A 23 -4.10 7.55 -10.26
CA ASN A 23 -4.73 8.55 -11.10
C ASN A 23 -6.05 8.05 -11.67
N ALA A 24 -7.18 8.56 -11.15
CA ALA A 24 -8.51 8.14 -11.58
C ALA A 24 -8.82 8.47 -13.05
N VAL A 25 -8.07 9.39 -13.69
CA VAL A 25 -8.28 9.73 -15.11
C VAL A 25 -7.48 8.87 -16.08
N GLN A 26 -6.48 8.10 -15.61
CA GLN A 26 -5.69 7.22 -16.46
C GLN A 26 -6.40 5.86 -16.63
N PRO A 27 -6.57 5.35 -17.85
CA PRO A 27 -7.25 4.08 -18.07
C PRO A 27 -6.50 2.88 -17.47
N GLU A 28 -5.17 2.95 -17.39
CA GLU A 28 -4.31 1.89 -16.85
C GLU A 28 -4.41 1.76 -15.32
N ILE A 29 -5.06 2.72 -14.62
CA ILE A 29 -5.10 2.71 -13.15
C ILE A 29 -5.81 1.47 -12.59
N GLN A 30 -6.79 0.94 -13.33
CA GLN A 30 -7.51 -0.26 -12.92
C GLN A 30 -6.61 -1.50 -12.96
N ASP A 31 -5.63 -1.55 -13.85
CA ASP A 31 -4.65 -2.65 -13.91
C ASP A 31 -3.72 -2.60 -12.70
N VAL A 32 -3.27 -1.40 -12.30
CA VAL A 32 -2.45 -1.19 -11.09
C VAL A 32 -3.24 -1.60 -9.84
N VAL A 33 -4.47 -1.11 -9.70
CA VAL A 33 -5.35 -1.45 -8.57
C VAL A 33 -5.62 -2.95 -8.53
N THR A 34 -5.88 -3.58 -9.68
CA THR A 34 -6.10 -5.04 -9.77
C THR A 34 -4.84 -5.81 -9.37
N PHE A 35 -3.67 -5.36 -9.83
CA PHE A 35 -2.40 -5.97 -9.43
C PHE A 35 -2.18 -5.90 -7.92
N VAL A 36 -2.31 -4.72 -7.33
CA VAL A 36 -2.13 -4.53 -5.88
C VAL A 36 -3.16 -5.34 -5.08
N SER A 37 -4.44 -5.18 -5.38
CA SER A 37 -5.54 -5.77 -4.61
C SER A 37 -5.65 -7.29 -4.72
N SER A 38 -5.37 -7.84 -5.91
CA SER A 38 -5.66 -9.25 -6.22
C SER A 38 -4.40 -10.12 -6.30
N ASN A 39 -3.23 -9.52 -6.54
CA ASN A 39 -1.97 -10.26 -6.66
C ASN A 39 -1.03 -9.96 -5.50
N LEU A 40 -0.73 -8.68 -5.24
CA LEU A 40 0.23 -8.32 -4.21
C LEU A 40 -0.25 -8.70 -2.80
N TYR A 41 -1.49 -8.33 -2.48
CA TYR A 41 -2.11 -8.65 -1.18
C TYR A 41 -2.41 -10.13 -0.98
N ASN A 42 -2.42 -10.92 -2.05
CA ASN A 42 -2.58 -12.37 -2.00
C ASN A 42 -1.27 -13.09 -1.62
N SER A 43 -0.60 -12.57 -0.59
CA SER A 43 0.65 -13.09 -0.05
C SER A 43 0.53 -13.33 1.45
N ALA A 44 1.19 -14.37 1.95
CA ALA A 44 1.26 -14.67 3.39
C ALA A 44 1.93 -13.55 4.21
N ASN A 45 2.61 -12.59 3.56
CA ASN A 45 3.16 -11.41 4.21
C ASN A 45 2.09 -10.47 4.76
N TYR A 46 0.84 -10.51 4.27
CA TYR A 46 -0.28 -9.69 4.75
C TYR A 46 -1.14 -10.44 5.78
N ASP A 47 -0.50 -11.15 6.71
CA ASP A 47 -1.15 -11.79 7.85
C ASP A 47 -1.32 -10.81 9.02
N PHE A 48 -2.54 -10.29 9.18
CA PHE A 48 -2.90 -9.35 10.24
C PHE A 48 -3.21 -10.00 11.60
N SER A 49 -3.09 -11.32 11.73
CA SER A 49 -3.22 -12.00 13.03
C SER A 49 -2.00 -11.80 13.93
N GLY A 50 -0.85 -11.42 13.34
CA GLY A 50 0.41 -11.16 14.03
C GLY A 50 0.72 -9.68 14.21
N ILE A 51 2.02 -9.36 14.27
CA ILE A 51 2.53 -7.98 14.43
C ILE A 51 2.59 -7.19 13.10
N THR A 52 2.17 -7.81 12.00
CA THR A 52 2.26 -7.17 10.68
C THR A 52 1.29 -5.99 10.58
N GLN A 53 1.78 -4.89 10.03
CA GLN A 53 1.02 -3.70 9.75
C GLN A 53 1.26 -3.29 8.30
N ALA A 54 0.22 -2.85 7.60
CA ALA A 54 0.32 -2.46 6.21
C ALA A 54 -0.43 -1.15 5.95
N ILE A 55 0.11 -0.33 5.07
CA ILE A 55 -0.51 0.91 4.59
C ILE A 55 -0.31 1.06 3.08
N ASN A 56 -1.15 1.90 2.48
CA ASN A 56 -1.05 2.32 1.08
C ASN A 56 -0.70 3.79 1.00
N VAL A 57 0.23 4.13 0.10
CA VAL A 57 0.63 5.50 -0.16
C VAL A 57 0.52 5.74 -1.66
N PRO A 58 -0.49 6.52 -2.12
CA PRO A 58 -0.60 6.85 -3.53
C PRO A 58 0.44 7.90 -3.93
N TYR A 59 0.77 8.00 -5.22
CA TYR A 59 1.50 9.14 -5.81
C TYR A 59 0.79 9.64 -7.08
N PRO A 60 0.99 10.91 -7.51
CA PRO A 60 1.86 11.96 -6.93
C PRO A 60 1.17 12.80 -5.84
N ASP A 61 -0.15 12.75 -5.73
CA ASP A 61 -0.95 13.62 -4.84
C ASP A 61 -1.01 13.13 -3.39
N THR A 62 0.12 12.62 -2.89
CA THR A 62 0.24 12.10 -1.53
C THR A 62 -0.15 13.16 -0.50
N ASP A 63 0.18 14.43 -0.73
CA ASP A 63 -0.16 15.53 0.19
C ASP A 63 -1.66 15.87 0.18
N LEU A 64 -2.33 15.85 -1.00
CA LEU A 64 -3.77 16.10 -1.09
C LEU A 64 -4.59 14.94 -0.54
N SER A 65 -4.07 13.73 -0.66
CA SER A 65 -4.69 12.50 -0.17
C SER A 65 -4.19 12.09 1.22
N ALA A 66 -3.31 12.88 1.86
CA ALA A 66 -2.63 12.52 3.10
C ALA A 66 -3.60 12.16 4.24
N GLN A 67 -4.73 12.85 4.30
CA GLN A 67 -5.80 12.60 5.28
C GLN A 67 -6.52 11.25 5.12
N TYR A 68 -6.35 10.58 3.97
CA TYR A 68 -6.90 9.27 3.66
C TYR A 68 -5.84 8.16 3.73
N ILE A 69 -4.57 8.51 3.90
CA ILE A 69 -3.50 7.54 4.16
C ILE A 69 -3.68 7.03 5.59
N GLN A 70 -3.79 5.71 5.72
CA GLN A 70 -3.92 5.04 7.01
C GLN A 70 -2.63 5.10 7.83
N ASN A 71 -2.78 5.10 9.16
CA ASN A 71 -1.67 4.85 10.07
C ASN A 71 -1.36 3.35 10.15
N PHE A 72 -0.15 3.02 10.58
CA PHE A 72 0.22 1.63 10.79
C PHE A 72 -0.65 0.99 11.87
N GLY A 73 -1.34 -0.08 11.48
CA GLY A 73 -2.25 -0.82 12.33
C GLY A 73 -3.70 -0.39 12.20
N ASP A 74 -4.06 0.58 11.37
CA ASP A 74 -5.46 0.90 11.08
C ASP A 74 -6.12 -0.26 10.31
N SER A 75 -5.44 -0.79 9.29
CA SER A 75 -5.86 -2.01 8.59
C SER A 75 -5.74 -3.25 9.47
N LYS A 76 -6.84 -4.00 9.60
CA LYS A 76 -6.93 -5.28 10.33
C LYS A 76 -7.16 -6.47 9.40
N SER A 77 -7.32 -6.22 8.11
CA SER A 77 -7.62 -7.22 7.09
C SER A 77 -7.20 -6.74 5.71
N LEU A 78 -7.17 -7.66 4.73
CA LEU A 78 -6.99 -7.30 3.33
C LEU A 78 -8.15 -6.43 2.81
N ALA A 79 -9.36 -6.63 3.34
CA ALA A 79 -10.52 -5.84 2.98
C ALA A 79 -10.37 -4.37 3.41
N ASP A 80 -9.74 -4.10 4.55
CA ASP A 80 -9.46 -2.73 4.99
C ASP A 80 -8.47 -2.03 4.06
N LEU A 81 -7.43 -2.75 3.61
CA LEU A 81 -6.48 -2.23 2.62
C LEU A 81 -7.16 -1.96 1.27
N GLN A 82 -8.02 -2.87 0.80
CA GLN A 82 -8.77 -2.71 -0.44
C GLN A 82 -9.73 -1.51 -0.35
N SER A 83 -10.48 -1.38 0.74
CA SER A 83 -11.35 -0.23 0.98
C SER A 83 -10.56 1.08 1.06
N ASN A 84 -9.33 1.06 1.57
CA ASN A 84 -8.45 2.22 1.56
C ASN A 84 -8.03 2.60 0.13
N ILE A 85 -7.69 1.62 -0.73
CA ILE A 85 -7.43 1.89 -2.15
C ILE A 85 -8.64 2.57 -2.80
N ASP A 86 -9.85 2.04 -2.59
CA ASP A 86 -11.08 2.62 -3.16
C ASP A 86 -11.28 4.08 -2.70
N THR A 87 -11.03 4.35 -1.42
CA THR A 87 -11.12 5.70 -0.84
C THR A 87 -10.08 6.63 -1.44
N LEU A 88 -8.82 6.18 -1.55
CA LEU A 88 -7.77 6.97 -2.17
C LEU A 88 -8.11 7.25 -3.64
N LEU A 89 -8.64 6.25 -4.37
CA LEU A 89 -8.96 6.35 -5.79
C LEU A 89 -10.11 7.31 -6.05
N SER A 90 -11.17 7.28 -5.22
CA SER A 90 -12.30 8.20 -5.34
C SER A 90 -11.91 9.67 -5.10
N ASN A 91 -10.78 9.90 -4.42
CA ASN A 91 -10.26 11.22 -4.08
C ASN A 91 -9.04 11.62 -4.95
N ALA A 92 -8.54 10.73 -5.81
CA ALA A 92 -7.39 10.96 -6.67
C ALA A 92 -7.81 11.63 -8.00
N VAL A 93 -8.16 12.91 -7.93
CA VAL A 93 -8.45 13.74 -9.12
C VAL A 93 -7.20 14.52 -9.49
N LEU A 94 -6.43 14.01 -10.45
CA LEU A 94 -5.15 14.60 -10.83
C LEU A 94 -5.24 15.60 -11.98
N SER A 95 -4.43 16.65 -11.86
CA SER A 95 -4.11 17.62 -12.92
C SER A 95 -2.63 17.57 -13.35
N THR A 96 -1.83 16.70 -12.74
CA THR A 96 -0.37 16.64 -12.88
C THR A 96 0.11 15.21 -13.16
N ASN A 97 1.30 15.08 -13.73
CA ASN A 97 1.89 13.78 -14.06
C ASN A 97 2.40 13.06 -12.80
N PRO A 98 2.02 11.79 -12.57
CA PRO A 98 2.50 10.99 -11.45
C PRO A 98 4.01 10.78 -11.42
N THR A 99 4.63 10.96 -10.25
CA THR A 99 5.99 10.48 -10.00
C THR A 99 6.08 9.71 -8.70
N VAL A 100 6.76 8.56 -8.75
CA VAL A 100 6.93 7.72 -7.56
C VAL A 100 7.77 8.36 -6.46
N SER A 101 8.61 9.34 -6.84
CA SER A 101 9.41 10.13 -5.91
C SER A 101 8.56 10.89 -4.89
N ASP A 102 7.34 11.28 -5.24
CA ASP A 102 6.45 12.03 -4.35
C ASP A 102 6.00 11.17 -3.17
N GLY A 103 5.55 9.94 -3.45
CA GLY A 103 5.17 8.97 -2.41
C GLY A 103 6.37 8.57 -1.52
N LEU A 104 7.55 8.41 -2.11
CA LEU A 104 8.78 8.11 -1.36
C LEU A 104 9.23 9.29 -0.48
N ALA A 105 9.10 10.53 -0.96
CA ALA A 105 9.41 11.73 -0.19
C ALA A 105 8.46 11.88 1.00
N TRP A 106 7.16 11.66 0.78
CA TRP A 106 6.17 11.68 1.86
C TRP A 106 6.49 10.64 2.94
N LEU A 107 6.85 9.41 2.54
CA LEU A 107 7.26 8.37 3.49
C LEU A 107 8.50 8.74 4.28
N ARG A 108 9.48 9.39 3.67
CA ARG A 108 10.67 9.83 4.40
C ARG A 108 10.33 10.77 5.56
N ILE A 109 9.26 11.55 5.42
CA ILE A 109 8.84 12.56 6.40
C ILE A 109 7.86 11.97 7.42
N ASN A 110 6.89 11.16 6.96
CA ASN A 110 5.73 10.76 7.74
C ASN A 110 5.76 9.30 8.21
N ARG A 111 6.70 8.48 7.72
CA ARG A 111 6.77 7.06 8.11
C ARG A 111 7.21 6.94 9.55
N GLU A 112 6.34 6.43 10.39
CA GLU A 112 6.72 6.00 11.73
C GLU A 112 7.86 4.96 11.67
N PRO A 113 8.87 5.04 12.55
CA PRO A 113 9.94 4.05 12.60
C PRO A 113 9.36 2.67 12.93
N PRO A 114 9.78 1.59 12.24
CA PRO A 114 9.32 0.24 12.56
C PRO A 114 9.57 -0.08 14.04
N ALA A 115 8.69 -0.90 14.62
CA ALA A 115 8.82 -1.31 16.01
C ALA A 115 10.22 -1.88 16.29
N ALA A 116 10.73 -1.70 17.51
CA ALA A 116 12.06 -2.16 17.89
C ALA A 116 12.22 -3.67 17.58
N GLY A 117 13.26 -4.03 16.82
CA GLY A 117 13.50 -5.41 16.37
C GLY A 117 12.74 -5.82 15.10
N SER A 118 12.04 -4.90 14.43
CA SER A 118 11.40 -5.14 13.13
C SER A 118 12.00 -4.27 12.03
N ASN A 119 11.88 -4.75 10.78
CA ASN A 119 12.25 -3.98 9.60
C ASN A 119 11.01 -3.31 9.01
N ALA A 120 11.17 -2.47 7.99
CA ALA A 120 10.10 -2.00 7.11
C ALA A 120 10.42 -2.39 5.67
N VAL A 121 9.42 -2.82 4.91
CA VAL A 121 9.54 -3.09 3.46
C VAL A 121 8.71 -2.06 2.72
N ILE A 122 9.33 -1.43 1.72
CA ILE A 122 8.66 -0.53 0.78
C ILE A 122 8.59 -1.24 -0.57
N ILE A 123 7.39 -1.37 -1.11
CA ILE A 123 7.11 -1.95 -2.42
C ILE A 123 6.71 -0.79 -3.33
N VAL A 124 7.36 -0.70 -4.49
CA VAL A 124 7.24 0.38 -5.46
C VAL A 124 6.94 -0.23 -6.83
#